data_AF-A0A0D7F2T3-F1
#
_entry.id   AF-A0A0D7F2T3-F1
#
_cell.length_a   1.000
_cell.length_b   1.000
_cell.length_c   1.000
_cell.angle_alpha   90.00
_cell.angle_beta   90.00
_cell.angle_gamma   90.00
#
_symmetry.space_group_name_H-M   'P 1'
#
loop_
_entity.id
_entity.type
_entity.pdbx_description
1 polymer ?
#
loop_
_entity_poly.entity_id
_entity_poly.type
_entity_poly.pdbx_seq_one_letter_code
_entity_poly.pdbx_strand_id
1 'polypeptide(L)'
;MTTPINHLNIMNNALARIGGGALMDEDEDTDLAAQVKAVYYDRVDAIFGLHHWSFSSKTFKLDALAAISENGYDATASKFITGWKYAFQMPGTRLSEPRKVMTDPRRPDDPFRDFFVEAGVLYADRAPIWASFTVRSDPAIWPPLFRLAVTTAIAADLCVPVTHDKTLAQALQADAEGMPSEGGRGGLLGRAMGKDLAGAPVSSPLSVDPLTSARHNGGAWHGRF
;
A
#
# COMPACT_ATOMS: atom_id res chain seq x y z
N MET A 1 19.56 18.91 -17.20
CA MET A 1 18.26 18.20 -17.30
C MET A 1 18.39 16.92 -16.49
N THR A 2 17.62 16.77 -15.42
CA THR A 2 17.58 15.52 -14.64
C THR A 2 16.71 14.53 -15.40
N THR A 3 17.27 13.38 -15.81
CA THR A 3 16.52 12.31 -16.45
C THR A 3 15.37 11.88 -15.51
N PRO A 4 14.11 11.81 -16.00
CA PRO A 4 12.99 11.35 -15.18
C PRO A 4 13.26 9.91 -14.75
N ILE A 5 13.03 9.63 -13.47
CA ILE A 5 13.29 8.32 -12.89
C ILE A 5 12.16 7.37 -13.26
N ASN A 6 12.49 6.26 -13.91
CA ASN A 6 11.55 5.20 -14.27
C ASN A 6 12.00 3.83 -13.71
N HIS A 7 11.28 2.75 -14.04
CA HIS A 7 11.62 1.39 -13.61
C HIS A 7 13.02 0.97 -14.07
N LEU A 8 13.33 1.18 -15.37
CA LEU A 8 14.63 0.84 -15.96
C LEU A 8 15.80 1.51 -15.24
N ASN A 9 15.66 2.78 -14.83
CA ASN A 9 16.69 3.45 -14.06
C ASN A 9 16.94 2.77 -12.70
N ILE A 10 15.88 2.31 -12.02
CA ILE A 10 16.02 1.62 -10.73
C ILE A 10 16.66 0.25 -10.91
N MET A 11 16.24 -0.51 -11.93
CA MET A 11 16.83 -1.80 -12.29
C MET A 11 18.32 -1.66 -12.59
N ASN A 12 18.71 -0.70 -13.44
CA ASN A 12 20.10 -0.42 -13.77
C ASN A 12 20.92 0.08 -12.57
N ASN A 13 20.33 0.88 -11.68
CA ASN A 13 21.01 1.30 -10.45
C ASN A 13 21.23 0.12 -9.49
N ALA A 14 20.33 -0.87 -9.46
CA ALA A 14 20.51 -2.08 -8.67
C ALA A 14 21.62 -2.96 -9.26
N LEU A 15 21.63 -3.16 -10.58
CA LEU A 15 22.69 -3.90 -11.29
C LEU A 15 24.06 -3.25 -11.09
N ALA A 16 24.15 -1.92 -11.20
CA ALA A 16 25.40 -1.19 -10.99
C ALA A 16 25.99 -1.40 -9.59
N ARG A 17 25.15 -1.58 -8.55
CA ARG A 17 25.61 -1.84 -7.16
C ARG A 17 26.30 -3.17 -6.99
N ILE A 18 25.91 -4.17 -7.78
CA ILE A 18 26.51 -5.50 -7.76
C ILE A 18 27.58 -5.68 -8.84
N GLY A 19 27.82 -4.66 -9.68
CA GLY A 19 28.73 -4.77 -10.82
C GLY A 19 28.17 -5.57 -12.00
N GLY A 20 26.84 -5.70 -12.09
CA GLY A 20 26.15 -6.33 -13.22
C GLY A 20 26.13 -5.44 -14.47
N GLY A 21 25.87 -6.07 -15.63
CA GLY A 21 25.68 -5.36 -16.88
C GLY A 21 24.41 -4.51 -16.87
N ALA A 22 24.40 -3.38 -17.58
CA ALA A 22 23.23 -2.52 -17.71
C ALA A 22 22.28 -3.03 -18.80
N LEU A 23 20.98 -2.91 -18.53
CA LEU A 23 19.91 -3.14 -19.50
C LEU A 23 19.71 -1.91 -20.38
N MET A 24 19.41 -2.13 -21.66
CA MET A 24 19.10 -1.05 -22.61
C MET A 24 17.60 -0.75 -22.65
N ASP A 25 16.78 -1.78 -22.47
CA ASP A 25 15.32 -1.70 -22.41
C ASP A 25 14.77 -2.60 -21.28
N GLU A 26 13.55 -2.34 -20.82
CA GLU A 26 12.87 -3.20 -19.85
C GLU A 26 12.33 -4.49 -20.50
N ASP A 27 11.99 -4.42 -21.79
CA ASP A 27 11.43 -5.51 -22.58
C ASP A 27 12.45 -6.11 -23.55
N GLU A 28 13.75 -5.90 -23.32
CA GLU A 28 14.78 -6.58 -24.10
C GLU A 28 14.71 -8.10 -23.89
N ASP A 29 14.86 -8.85 -24.97
CA ASP A 29 14.75 -10.32 -24.98
C ASP A 29 16.06 -10.96 -24.51
N THR A 30 16.40 -10.76 -23.24
CA THR A 30 17.59 -11.34 -22.60
C THR A 30 17.22 -12.04 -21.29
N ASP A 31 17.95 -13.12 -20.96
CA ASP A 31 17.75 -13.85 -19.69
C ASP A 31 17.95 -12.93 -18.47
N LEU A 32 18.91 -11.99 -18.58
CA LEU A 32 19.17 -11.01 -17.54
C LEU A 32 17.98 -10.06 -17.34
N ALA A 33 17.42 -9.52 -18.43
CA ALA A 33 16.26 -8.63 -18.35
C ALA A 33 15.04 -9.34 -17.76
N ALA A 34 14.75 -10.57 -18.21
CA ALA A 34 13.65 -11.38 -17.68
C ALA A 34 13.80 -11.63 -16.17
N GLN A 35 15.01 -11.97 -15.72
CA GLN A 35 15.31 -12.20 -14.32
C GLN A 35 15.20 -10.92 -13.47
N VAL A 36 15.77 -9.82 -13.94
CA VAL A 36 15.75 -8.52 -13.25
C VAL A 36 14.32 -8.01 -13.13
N LYS A 37 13.52 -8.15 -14.20
CA LYS A 37 12.12 -7.75 -14.23
C LYS A 37 11.28 -8.53 -13.22
N ALA A 38 11.44 -9.85 -13.17
CA ALA A 38 10.73 -10.70 -12.20
C ALA A 38 11.03 -10.28 -10.76
N VAL A 39 12.33 -10.13 -10.43
CA VAL A 39 12.76 -9.71 -9.08
C VAL A 39 12.29 -8.29 -8.76
N TYR A 40 12.35 -7.37 -9.72
CA TYR A 40 11.90 -6.00 -9.54
C TYR A 40 10.43 -5.93 -9.10
N TYR A 41 9.52 -6.54 -9.86
CA TYR A 41 8.09 -6.42 -9.59
C TYR A 41 7.67 -7.11 -8.29
N ASP A 42 8.15 -8.33 -8.06
CA ASP A 42 7.86 -9.07 -6.83
C ASP A 42 8.35 -8.33 -5.60
N ARG A 43 9.57 -7.78 -5.67
CA ARG A 43 10.17 -7.08 -4.54
C ARG A 43 9.51 -5.74 -4.26
N VAL A 44 9.18 -4.99 -5.30
CA VAL A 44 8.48 -3.70 -5.19
C VAL A 44 7.10 -3.91 -4.57
N ASP A 45 6.35 -4.92 -5.00
CA ASP A 45 5.03 -5.23 -4.43
C ASP A 45 5.12 -5.64 -2.97
N ALA A 46 6.10 -6.48 -2.62
CA ALA A 46 6.35 -6.84 -1.23
C ALA A 46 6.63 -5.59 -0.37
N ILE A 47 7.48 -4.68 -0.83
CA ILE A 47 7.82 -3.45 -0.10
C ILE A 47 6.62 -2.50 0.03
N PHE A 48 5.78 -2.40 -1.00
CA PHE A 48 4.51 -1.66 -0.90
C PHE A 48 3.54 -2.30 0.09
N GLY A 49 3.58 -3.62 0.26
CA GLY A 49 2.79 -4.36 1.24
C GLY A 49 3.30 -4.23 2.69
N LEU A 50 4.60 -3.95 2.90
CA LEU A 50 5.21 -3.87 4.24
C LEU A 50 4.71 -2.69 5.08
N HIS A 51 4.38 -1.57 4.44
CA HIS A 51 4.02 -0.34 5.12
C HIS A 51 2.96 0.42 4.34
N HIS A 52 2.16 1.22 5.06
CA HIS A 52 1.26 2.14 4.40
C HIS A 52 2.01 3.41 3.98
N TRP A 53 2.53 3.39 2.77
CA TRP A 53 3.21 4.55 2.20
C TRP A 53 2.21 5.62 1.77
N SER A 54 2.40 6.84 2.26
CA SER A 54 1.52 7.97 1.94
C SER A 54 1.38 8.23 0.44
N PHE A 55 2.49 8.11 -0.30
CA PHE A 55 2.58 8.35 -1.75
C PHE A 55 2.00 7.22 -2.61
N SER A 56 1.75 6.04 -2.04
CA SER A 56 1.14 4.89 -2.74
C SER A 56 -0.34 4.71 -2.42
N SER A 57 -0.90 5.58 -1.57
CA SER A 57 -2.32 5.57 -1.19
C SER A 57 -3.17 6.25 -2.25
N LYS A 58 -4.23 5.57 -2.73
CA LYS A 58 -5.18 6.16 -3.67
C LYS A 58 -6.62 5.81 -3.30
N THR A 59 -7.49 6.82 -3.29
CA THR A 59 -8.92 6.67 -3.04
C THR A 59 -9.69 6.55 -4.34
N PHE A 60 -10.56 5.56 -4.42
CA PHE A 60 -11.44 5.30 -5.56
C PHE A 60 -12.90 5.37 -5.12
N LYS A 61 -13.77 5.88 -6.00
CA LYS A 61 -15.21 5.61 -5.91
C LYS A 61 -15.42 4.20 -6.45
N LEU A 62 -16.07 3.33 -5.68
CA LEU A 62 -16.29 1.95 -6.11
C LEU A 62 -17.54 1.86 -6.98
N ASP A 63 -17.44 1.07 -8.05
CA ASP A 63 -18.56 0.76 -8.93
C ASP A 63 -19.37 -0.39 -8.35
N ALA A 64 -20.68 -0.20 -8.24
CA ALA A 64 -21.58 -1.24 -7.77
C ALA A 64 -21.71 -2.32 -8.85
N LEU A 65 -21.61 -3.58 -8.44
CA LEU A 65 -21.86 -4.74 -9.28
C LEU A 65 -23.35 -4.85 -9.59
N ALA A 66 -23.66 -5.45 -10.74
CA ALA A 66 -25.02 -5.73 -11.14
C ALA A 66 -25.67 -6.73 -10.15
N ALA A 67 -26.88 -6.38 -9.70
CA ALA A 67 -27.71 -7.20 -8.82
C ALA A 67 -28.40 -8.32 -9.62
N ILE A 68 -27.60 -9.28 -10.09
CA ILE A 68 -28.04 -10.43 -10.91
C ILE A 68 -27.73 -11.75 -10.19
N SER A 69 -28.53 -12.79 -10.46
CA SER A 69 -28.41 -14.08 -9.80
C SER A 69 -27.05 -14.75 -9.99
N GLU A 70 -26.37 -14.52 -11.11
CA GLU A 70 -25.02 -15.03 -11.40
C GLU A 70 -23.98 -14.53 -10.39
N ASN A 71 -24.18 -13.33 -9.84
CA ASN A 71 -23.35 -12.76 -8.77
C ASN A 71 -23.86 -13.13 -7.37
N GLY A 72 -24.73 -14.13 -7.26
CA GLY A 72 -25.32 -14.56 -5.99
C GLY A 72 -26.36 -13.58 -5.44
N TYR A 73 -27.00 -12.75 -6.27
CA TYR A 73 -28.08 -11.86 -5.84
C TYR A 73 -29.44 -12.57 -5.81
N ASP A 74 -30.14 -12.47 -4.68
CA ASP A 74 -31.54 -12.87 -4.53
C ASP A 74 -32.45 -11.64 -4.68
N ALA A 75 -33.19 -11.61 -5.78
CA ALA A 75 -34.15 -10.54 -6.09
C ALA A 75 -35.33 -10.49 -5.10
N THR A 76 -35.71 -11.62 -4.51
CA THR A 76 -36.84 -11.70 -3.56
C THR A 76 -36.45 -11.05 -2.24
N ALA A 77 -35.27 -11.37 -1.72
CA ALA A 77 -34.72 -10.78 -0.51
C ALA A 77 -34.10 -9.38 -0.74
N SER A 78 -33.96 -8.97 -2.01
CA SER A 78 -33.24 -7.76 -2.44
C SER A 78 -31.81 -7.66 -1.89
N LYS A 79 -31.13 -8.80 -1.78
CA LYS A 79 -29.83 -8.96 -1.11
C LYS A 79 -28.95 -9.98 -1.84
N PHE A 80 -27.64 -9.82 -1.73
CA PHE A 80 -26.68 -10.86 -2.08
C PHE A 80 -26.76 -12.01 -1.07
N ILE A 81 -26.27 -13.20 -1.46
CA ILE A 81 -26.21 -14.39 -0.61
C ILE A 81 -25.43 -14.16 0.70
N THR A 82 -24.53 -13.17 0.69
CA THR A 82 -23.78 -12.68 1.85
C THR A 82 -24.65 -11.88 2.84
N GLY A 83 -25.92 -11.59 2.51
CA GLY A 83 -26.89 -10.87 3.35
C GLY A 83 -26.89 -9.34 3.15
N TRP A 84 -25.99 -8.81 2.33
CA TRP A 84 -25.82 -7.37 2.07
C TRP A 84 -26.59 -6.90 0.86
N LYS A 85 -27.00 -5.61 0.85
CA LYS A 85 -27.78 -5.04 -0.24
C LYS A 85 -26.97 -4.76 -1.52
N TYR A 86 -25.73 -4.31 -1.39
CA TYR A 86 -24.87 -3.94 -2.51
C TYR A 86 -23.56 -4.71 -2.47
N ALA A 87 -23.01 -4.94 -3.66
CA ALA A 87 -21.67 -5.48 -3.89
C ALA A 87 -20.91 -4.49 -4.78
N PHE A 88 -19.61 -4.35 -4.56
CA PHE A 88 -18.78 -3.35 -5.21
C PHE A 88 -17.50 -3.99 -5.74
N GLN A 89 -17.17 -3.68 -6.99
CA GLN A 89 -15.95 -4.14 -7.62
C GLN A 89 -14.75 -3.38 -7.05
N MET A 90 -13.73 -4.11 -6.59
CA MET A 90 -12.47 -3.49 -6.21
C MET A 90 -11.59 -3.22 -7.45
N PRO A 91 -10.77 -2.14 -7.45
CA PRO A 91 -9.85 -1.87 -8.55
C PRO A 91 -8.84 -3.00 -8.74
N GLY A 92 -8.62 -3.45 -9.98
CA GLY A 92 -7.62 -4.48 -10.28
C GLY A 92 -6.16 -4.05 -10.09
N THR A 93 -5.90 -2.74 -9.97
CA THR A 93 -4.57 -2.16 -9.75
C THR A 93 -4.17 -2.09 -8.27
N ARG A 94 -5.02 -2.57 -7.36
CA ARG A 94 -4.74 -2.56 -5.91
C ARG A 94 -3.71 -3.63 -5.55
N LEU A 95 -2.86 -3.31 -4.59
CA LEU A 95 -1.92 -4.25 -3.95
C LEU A 95 -2.40 -4.70 -2.56
N SER A 96 -3.45 -4.07 -2.04
CA SER A 96 -3.96 -4.34 -0.69
C SER A 96 -5.48 -4.47 -0.67
N GLU A 97 -5.99 -4.97 0.45
CA GLU A 97 -7.37 -4.81 0.86
C GLU A 97 -7.70 -3.32 1.15
N PRO A 98 -8.98 -2.93 1.16
CA PRO A 98 -9.38 -1.55 1.42
C PRO A 98 -8.95 -1.14 2.83
N ARG A 99 -8.05 -0.16 2.92
CA ARG A 99 -7.55 0.36 4.20
C ARG A 99 -8.63 1.17 4.91
N LYS A 100 -9.38 1.93 4.13
CA LYS A 100 -10.37 2.87 4.61
C LYS A 100 -11.54 2.85 3.66
N VAL A 101 -12.73 2.61 4.21
CA VAL A 101 -13.99 2.66 3.48
C VAL A 101 -14.75 3.88 4.00
N MET A 102 -15.40 4.61 3.10
CA MET A 102 -16.09 5.86 3.43
C MET A 102 -17.34 6.03 2.57
N THR A 103 -18.35 6.69 3.13
CA THR A 103 -19.59 7.08 2.45
C THR A 103 -19.54 8.51 1.92
N ASP A 104 -18.56 9.32 2.34
CA ASP A 104 -18.26 10.65 1.80
C ASP A 104 -16.74 10.89 1.83
N PRO A 105 -16.08 11.10 0.69
CA PRO A 105 -14.64 11.33 0.64
C PRO A 105 -14.20 12.67 1.24
N ARG A 106 -15.12 13.60 1.49
CA ARG A 106 -14.83 14.88 2.15
C ARG A 106 -14.77 14.76 3.67
N ARG A 107 -15.22 13.62 4.22
CA ARG A 107 -15.22 13.35 5.67
C ARG A 107 -14.29 12.17 5.96
N PRO A 108 -12.97 12.35 5.83
CA PRO A 108 -12.04 11.27 6.12
C PRO A 108 -12.15 10.79 7.57
N ASP A 109 -12.53 11.62 8.54
CA ASP A 109 -12.54 11.21 9.94
C ASP A 109 -13.75 10.33 10.33
N ASP A 110 -14.66 10.08 9.39
CA ASP A 110 -15.85 9.24 9.56
C ASP A 110 -15.76 7.96 8.69
N PRO A 111 -14.94 6.97 9.09
CA PRO A 111 -14.81 5.72 8.34
C PRO A 111 -16.08 4.89 8.44
N PHE A 112 -16.54 4.38 7.30
CA PHE A 112 -17.64 3.43 7.23
C PHE A 112 -17.13 2.03 7.63
N ARG A 113 -17.75 1.44 8.66
CA ARG A 113 -17.33 0.15 9.25
C ARG A 113 -18.26 -1.01 8.95
N ASP A 114 -19.50 -0.74 8.53
CA ASP A 114 -20.51 -1.77 8.24
C ASP A 114 -20.35 -2.31 6.83
N PHE A 115 -19.25 -3.01 6.58
CA PHE A 115 -18.96 -3.66 5.31
C PHE A 115 -18.35 -5.04 5.53
N PHE A 116 -18.39 -5.84 4.48
CA PHE A 116 -17.77 -7.15 4.43
C PHE A 116 -16.97 -7.29 3.14
N VAL A 117 -15.85 -8.01 3.17
CA VAL A 117 -15.02 -8.24 2.00
C VAL A 117 -14.85 -9.74 1.81
N GLU A 118 -15.15 -10.22 0.62
CA GLU A 118 -14.97 -11.62 0.24
C GLU A 118 -14.54 -11.72 -1.22
N ALA A 119 -13.50 -12.54 -1.47
CA ALA A 119 -12.99 -12.82 -2.82
C ALA A 119 -12.72 -11.57 -3.70
N GLY A 120 -12.29 -10.46 -3.08
CA GLY A 120 -12.02 -9.20 -3.77
C GLY A 120 -13.25 -8.38 -4.16
N VAL A 121 -14.41 -8.69 -3.59
CA VAL A 121 -15.65 -7.91 -3.68
C VAL A 121 -15.95 -7.31 -2.31
N LEU A 122 -16.34 -6.03 -2.29
CA LEU A 122 -16.80 -5.35 -1.09
C LEU A 122 -18.32 -5.34 -1.04
N TYR A 123 -18.89 -5.80 0.05
CA TYR A 123 -20.33 -5.82 0.31
C TYR A 123 -20.70 -4.79 1.37
N ALA A 124 -21.79 -4.05 1.15
CA ALA A 124 -22.29 -3.06 2.09
C ALA A 124 -23.79 -2.78 1.88
N ASP A 125 -24.44 -2.17 2.88
CA ASP A 125 -25.84 -1.76 2.80
C ASP A 125 -26.05 -0.33 2.28
N ARG A 126 -24.95 0.38 1.98
CA ARG A 126 -24.94 1.78 1.55
C ARG A 126 -24.24 1.91 0.21
N ALA A 127 -24.73 2.85 -0.60
CA ALA A 127 -24.13 3.30 -1.85
C ALA A 127 -24.37 4.81 -1.98
N PRO A 128 -23.44 5.60 -2.58
CA PRO A 128 -22.11 5.21 -3.06
C PRO A 128 -21.09 4.95 -1.94
N ILE A 129 -20.04 4.17 -2.26
CA ILE A 129 -18.91 3.89 -1.38
C ILE A 129 -17.61 4.33 -2.05
N TRP A 130 -16.70 4.86 -1.26
CA TRP A 130 -15.32 5.10 -1.65
C TRP A 130 -14.40 4.28 -0.76
N ALA A 131 -13.28 3.83 -1.32
CA ALA A 131 -12.27 3.12 -0.57
C ALA A 131 -10.85 3.54 -0.96
N SER A 132 -9.96 3.58 0.02
CA SER A 132 -8.54 3.83 -0.16
C SER A 132 -7.75 2.52 -0.19
N PHE A 133 -6.89 2.37 -1.18
CA PHE A 133 -6.05 1.20 -1.40
C PHE A 133 -4.58 1.61 -1.54
N THR A 134 -3.69 0.65 -1.29
CA THR A 134 -2.31 0.73 -1.75
C THR A 134 -2.27 0.39 -3.24
N VAL A 135 -1.61 1.22 -4.04
CA VAL A 135 -1.37 0.98 -5.47
C VAL A 135 0.12 1.10 -5.78
N ARG A 136 0.57 0.46 -6.87
CA ARG A 136 1.93 0.68 -7.37
C ARG A 136 2.03 2.09 -7.97
N SER A 137 2.62 3.02 -7.22
CA SER A 137 2.82 4.39 -7.68
C SER A 137 4.02 4.49 -8.63
N ASP A 138 4.00 5.47 -9.54
CA ASP A 138 5.11 5.76 -10.45
C ASP A 138 6.43 6.02 -9.69
N PRO A 139 7.57 5.42 -10.09
CA PRO A 139 8.89 5.70 -9.52
C PRO A 139 9.28 7.18 -9.42
N ALA A 140 8.76 8.03 -10.30
CA ALA A 140 9.04 9.45 -10.32
C ALA A 140 8.56 10.16 -9.04
N ILE A 141 7.48 9.66 -8.42
CA ILE A 141 6.93 10.23 -7.17
C ILE A 141 7.49 9.57 -5.91
N TRP A 142 8.33 8.54 -6.05
CA TRP A 142 8.91 7.86 -4.89
C TRP A 142 9.87 8.77 -4.15
N PRO A 143 9.73 8.90 -2.81
CA PRO A 143 10.69 9.63 -1.99
C PRO A 143 12.11 9.11 -2.21
N PRO A 144 13.13 9.98 -2.28
CA PRO A 144 14.50 9.55 -2.57
C PRO A 144 15.03 8.46 -1.64
N LEU A 145 14.70 8.52 -0.35
CA LEU A 145 15.11 7.51 0.63
C LEU A 145 14.42 6.16 0.41
N PHE A 146 13.12 6.17 0.08
CA PHE A 146 12.39 4.96 -0.28
C PHE A 146 12.98 4.32 -1.54
N ARG A 147 13.24 5.13 -2.58
CA ARG A 147 13.86 4.68 -3.82
C ARG A 147 15.23 4.04 -3.58
N LEU A 148 16.05 4.66 -2.74
CA LEU A 148 17.35 4.12 -2.36
C LEU A 148 17.21 2.77 -1.66
N ALA A 149 16.25 2.65 -0.75
CA ALA A 149 15.96 1.42 -0.02
C ALA A 149 15.53 0.29 -0.96
N VAL A 150 14.55 0.55 -1.84
CA VAL A 150 14.07 -0.39 -2.88
C VAL A 150 15.22 -0.81 -3.81
N THR A 151 16.02 0.14 -4.30
CA THR A 151 17.16 -0.17 -5.18
C THR A 151 18.17 -1.10 -4.49
N THR A 152 18.41 -0.88 -3.20
CA THR A 152 19.34 -1.70 -2.41
C THR A 152 18.77 -3.09 -2.15
N ALA A 153 17.47 -3.20 -1.85
CA ALA A 153 16.77 -4.46 -1.67
C ALA A 153 16.79 -5.32 -2.95
N ILE A 154 16.49 -4.71 -4.10
CA ILE A 154 16.54 -5.40 -5.40
C ILE A 154 17.97 -5.83 -5.73
N ALA A 155 18.97 -4.98 -5.44
CA ALA A 155 20.37 -5.36 -5.63
C ALA A 155 20.76 -6.58 -4.77
N ALA A 156 20.27 -6.66 -3.53
CA ALA A 156 20.49 -7.82 -2.66
C ALA A 156 19.91 -9.10 -3.26
N ASP A 157 18.65 -9.05 -3.73
CA ASP A 157 17.95 -10.20 -4.32
C ASP A 157 18.60 -10.66 -5.64
N LEU A 158 19.14 -9.72 -6.43
CA LEU A 158 19.84 -10.01 -7.69
C LEU A 158 21.28 -10.47 -7.51
N CYS A 159 21.89 -10.25 -6.35
CA CYS A 159 23.32 -10.47 -6.17
C CYS A 159 23.71 -11.95 -6.35
N VAL A 160 23.01 -12.87 -5.69
CA VAL A 160 23.29 -14.32 -5.83
C VAL A 160 23.05 -14.84 -7.25
N PRO A 161 21.92 -14.54 -7.93
CA PRO A 161 21.70 -15.03 -9.28
C PRO A 161 22.64 -14.43 -10.33
N VAL A 162 23.04 -13.15 -10.19
CA VAL A 162 23.84 -12.46 -11.22
C VAL A 162 25.34 -12.59 -10.99
N THR A 163 25.81 -12.50 -9.74
CA THR A 163 27.26 -12.46 -9.42
C THR A 163 27.73 -13.64 -8.57
N HIS A 164 26.80 -14.46 -8.07
CA HIS A 164 27.07 -15.58 -7.15
C HIS A 164 27.72 -15.18 -5.82
N ASP A 165 27.71 -13.90 -5.47
CA ASP A 165 28.29 -13.39 -4.23
C ASP A 165 27.25 -13.36 -3.11
N LYS A 166 27.23 -14.42 -2.29
CA LYS A 166 26.33 -14.52 -1.13
C LYS A 166 26.68 -13.52 -0.02
N THR A 167 27.94 -13.14 0.11
CA THR A 167 28.39 -12.24 1.17
C THR A 167 27.93 -10.82 0.87
N LEU A 168 28.09 -10.37 -0.38
CA LEU A 168 27.57 -9.08 -0.83
C LEU A 168 26.03 -9.04 -0.74
N ALA A 169 25.34 -10.13 -1.12
CA ALA A 169 23.89 -10.23 -0.99
C ALA A 169 23.41 -10.00 0.46
N GLN A 170 24.05 -10.66 1.43
CA GLN A 170 23.72 -10.50 2.85
C GLN A 170 23.99 -9.09 3.38
N ALA A 171 25.10 -8.46 2.95
CA ALA A 171 25.42 -7.08 3.32
C ALA A 171 24.38 -6.09 2.78
N LEU A 172 24.01 -6.22 1.50
CA LEU A 172 22.99 -5.37 0.88
C LEU A 172 21.61 -5.58 1.51
N GLN A 173 21.26 -6.82 1.87
CA GLN A 173 20.02 -7.11 2.57
C GLN A 173 19.98 -6.41 3.94
N ALA A 174 21.09 -6.49 4.70
CA ALA A 174 21.21 -5.82 5.99
C ALA A 174 21.14 -4.29 5.86
N ASP A 175 21.72 -3.71 4.81
CA ASP A 175 21.61 -2.27 4.54
C ASP A 175 20.17 -1.85 4.20
N ALA A 176 19.46 -2.67 3.42
CA ALA A 176 18.09 -2.38 2.99
C ALA A 176 17.07 -2.52 4.12
N GLU A 177 17.07 -3.67 4.82
CA GLU A 177 16.03 -4.06 5.79
C GLU A 177 16.46 -3.98 7.25
N GLY A 178 17.75 -3.83 7.51
CA GLY A 178 18.35 -4.00 8.83
C GLY A 178 18.71 -5.44 9.13
N MET A 179 19.18 -5.67 10.35
CA MET A 179 19.56 -7.01 10.80
C MET A 179 18.32 -7.86 11.07
N PRO A 180 18.38 -9.20 10.95
CA PRO A 180 17.26 -10.08 11.29
C PRO A 180 16.72 -9.87 12.72
N SER A 181 17.58 -9.49 13.66
CA SER A 181 17.22 -9.14 15.04
C SER A 181 16.34 -7.89 15.17
N GLU A 182 16.29 -7.03 14.15
CA GLU A 182 15.46 -5.83 14.08
C GLU A 182 14.10 -6.09 13.42
N GLY A 183 13.79 -7.35 13.08
CA GLY A 183 12.50 -7.75 12.52
C GLY A 183 12.16 -7.12 11.17
N GLY A 184 13.18 -6.81 10.34
CA GLY A 184 13.00 -6.23 9.01
C GLY A 184 12.48 -4.79 9.01
N ARG A 185 12.57 -4.09 10.16
CA ARG A 185 12.20 -2.67 10.30
C ARG A 185 13.40 -1.76 10.53
N GLY A 186 14.61 -2.27 10.31
CA GLY A 186 15.85 -1.51 10.40
C GLY A 186 16.27 -0.96 9.03
N GLY A 187 17.57 -0.67 8.89
CA GLY A 187 18.18 -0.28 7.62
C GLY A 187 17.56 0.96 6.97
N LEU A 188 17.65 1.03 5.64
CA LEU A 188 17.09 2.11 4.84
C LEU A 188 15.56 2.11 4.82
N LEU A 189 14.92 0.93 4.80
CA LEU A 189 13.46 0.80 4.79
C LEU A 189 12.84 1.32 6.10
N GLY A 190 13.39 0.97 7.26
CA GLY A 190 12.93 1.50 8.54
C GLY A 190 13.04 3.02 8.63
N ARG A 191 14.14 3.59 8.13
CA ARG A 191 14.32 5.05 8.05
C ARG A 191 13.33 5.69 7.07
N ALA A 192 13.05 5.05 5.95
CA ALA A 192 12.04 5.51 4.99
C ALA A 192 10.65 5.52 5.62
N MET A 193 10.26 4.45 6.33
CA MET A 193 8.98 4.37 7.04
C MET A 193 8.87 5.47 8.10
N GLY A 194 9.92 5.68 8.90
CA GLY A 194 9.93 6.75 9.91
C GLY A 194 9.77 8.15 9.30
N LYS A 195 10.40 8.39 8.14
CA LYS A 195 10.27 9.67 7.43
C LYS A 195 8.88 9.87 6.81
N ASP A 196 8.29 8.81 6.26
CA ASP A 196 6.92 8.86 5.73
C ASP A 196 5.91 9.16 6.84
N LEU A 197 6.04 8.46 7.98
CA LEU A 197 5.18 8.69 9.14
C LEU A 197 5.31 10.11 9.70
N ALA A 198 6.53 10.66 9.77
CA ALA A 198 6.75 12.04 10.21
C ALA A 198 6.19 13.09 9.25
N GLY A 199 6.08 12.76 7.95
CA GLY A 199 5.46 13.60 6.94
C GLY A 199 3.93 13.49 6.87
N ALA A 200 3.35 12.43 7.43
CA ALA A 200 1.91 12.25 7.44
C ALA A 200 1.22 13.33 8.28
N PRO A 201 0.07 13.86 7.84
CA PRO A 201 -0.67 14.84 8.63
C PRO A 201 -1.03 14.20 9.97
N VAL A 202 -0.58 14.81 11.06
CA VAL A 202 -1.05 14.47 12.41
C VAL A 202 -2.54 14.75 12.44
N SER A 203 -3.36 13.70 12.40
CA SER A 203 -4.78 13.82 12.69
C SER A 203 -4.88 14.42 14.08
N SER A 204 -5.40 15.64 14.20
CA SER A 204 -5.70 16.23 15.50
C SER A 204 -6.68 15.30 16.21
N PRO A 205 -6.30 14.61 17.30
CA PRO A 205 -7.19 13.64 17.96
C PRO A 205 -8.36 14.33 18.69
N LEU A 206 -8.53 15.64 18.53
CA LEU A 206 -9.19 16.51 19.52
C LEU A 206 -10.40 17.28 19.01
N SER A 207 -10.85 17.13 17.75
CA SER A 207 -12.08 17.85 17.35
C SER A 207 -13.35 17.22 17.94
N VAL A 208 -13.35 15.90 18.19
CA VAL A 208 -14.47 15.15 18.79
C VAL A 208 -13.98 13.90 19.52
N ASP A 209 -13.18 14.07 20.58
CA ASP A 209 -12.93 12.97 21.51
C ASP A 209 -14.17 12.78 22.40
N PRO A 210 -14.82 11.60 22.40
CA PRO A 210 -16.00 11.34 23.22
C PRO A 210 -15.74 11.60 24.72
N LEU A 211 -14.53 11.33 25.22
CA LEU A 211 -14.15 11.58 26.62
C LEU A 211 -14.01 13.07 26.91
N THR A 212 -13.41 13.82 25.99
CA THR A 212 -13.35 15.29 26.02
C THR A 212 -14.73 15.94 25.86
N SER A 213 -15.62 15.39 25.02
CA SER A 213 -17.00 15.89 24.91
C SER A 213 -17.85 15.56 26.15
N ALA A 214 -17.63 14.41 26.78
CA ALA A 214 -18.32 14.03 28.02
C ALA A 214 -17.91 14.93 29.19
N ARG A 215 -16.65 15.37 29.27
CA ARG A 215 -16.19 16.30 30.32
C ARG A 215 -16.82 17.69 30.21
N HIS A 216 -17.14 18.13 28.98
CA HIS A 216 -17.69 19.46 28.71
C HIS A 216 -19.21 19.50 28.67
N ASN A 217 -19.88 18.34 28.60
CA ASN A 217 -21.35 18.22 28.66
C ASN A 217 -21.86 17.76 30.05
N GLY A 218 -21.00 17.78 31.06
CA GLY A 218 -21.37 17.64 32.47
C GLY A 218 -22.12 18.89 32.94
N GLY A 219 -23.40 19.00 32.57
CA GLY A 219 -24.30 19.99 33.16
C GLY A 219 -24.25 19.92 34.68
N ALA A 220 -24.33 21.08 35.33
CA ALA A 220 -24.27 21.20 36.78
C ALA A 220 -25.24 20.20 37.44
N TRP A 221 -24.69 19.22 38.14
CA TRP A 221 -25.44 18.34 39.01
C TRP A 221 -26.05 19.19 40.14
N HIS A 222 -27.31 19.56 39.98
CA HIS A 222 -28.13 20.10 41.06
C HIS A 222 -28.86 18.93 41.71
N GLY A 223 -28.17 18.26 42.64
CA GLY A 223 -28.83 17.37 43.58
C GLY A 223 -29.92 18.12 44.34
N ARG A 224 -31.18 17.74 44.12
CA ARG A 224 -32.28 17.93 45.07
C ARG A 224 -33.15 16.68 45.05
N PHE A 225 -33.52 16.29 46.27
CA PHE A 225 -34.18 15.08 46.76
C PHE A 225 -35.29 14.51 45.86
#